data_AF-A0A929H601-F1
#
_entry.id   AF-A0A929H601-F1
#
_cell.length_a   1.000
_cell.length_b   1.000
_cell.length_c   1.000
_cell.angle_alpha   90.00
_cell.angle_beta   90.00
_cell.angle_gamma   90.00
#
_symmetry.space_group_name_H-M   'P 1'
#
loop_
_entity.id
_entity.type
_entity.pdbx_description
1 polymer ?
#
loop_
_entity_poly.entity_id
_entity_poly.type
_entity_poly.pdbx_seq_one_letter_code
_entity_poly.pdbx_strand_id
1 'polypeptide(L)'
;MCNGVLSTLRDLEIEGRLAKVAKLTIVAGKTNQAPRPAQGKRTLLVGACTARFKDYGDFVNGCPPNNVDISSAITGKHGQGLFVHSPGDGKQP
;
A
#
# COMPACT_ATOMS: atom_id res chain seq x y z
N MET A 1 -6.02 13.06 -7.74
CA MET A 1 -5.87 11.74 -8.39
C MET A 1 -4.65 11.04 -7.76
N CYS A 2 -4.70 9.73 -7.48
CA CYS A 2 -3.61 9.03 -6.78
C CYS A 2 -2.50 8.59 -7.75
N ASN A 3 -1.81 9.56 -8.38
CA ASN A 3 -0.84 9.27 -9.44
C ASN A 3 0.46 8.60 -8.92
N GLY A 4 0.73 8.71 -7.61
CA GLY A 4 1.95 8.16 -7.00
C GLY A 4 2.07 6.64 -7.10
N VAL A 5 0.96 5.91 -7.15
CA VAL A 5 1.00 4.45 -7.34
C VAL A 5 1.54 4.10 -8.72
N LEU A 6 1.01 4.71 -9.78
CA LEU A 6 1.45 4.45 -11.16
C LEU A 6 2.90 4.90 -11.37
N SER A 7 3.29 6.05 -10.82
CA SER A 7 4.68 6.52 -10.84
C SER A 7 5.61 5.48 -10.21
N THR A 8 5.27 5.01 -9.00
CA THR A 8 6.08 4.03 -8.28
C THR A 8 6.17 2.70 -9.03
N LEU A 9 5.10 2.26 -9.67
CA LEU A 9 5.13 1.05 -10.51
C LEU A 9 6.06 1.21 -11.71
N ARG A 10 6.06 2.38 -12.33
CA ARG A 10 6.96 2.70 -13.44
C ARG A 10 8.42 2.76 -13.00
N ASP A 11 8.70 3.36 -11.85
CA ASP A 11 10.05 3.39 -11.27
C ASP A 11 10.54 1.95 -10.99
N LEU A 12 9.70 1.10 -10.40
CA LEU A 12 10.02 -0.31 -10.16
C LEU A 12 10.21 -1.12 -11.45
N GLU A 13 9.51 -0.79 -12.53
CA GLU A 13 9.71 -1.39 -13.85
C GLU A 13 11.09 -1.01 -14.41
N ILE A 14 11.44 0.28 -14.38
CA ILE A 14 12.75 0.79 -14.83
C ILE A 14 13.89 0.16 -14.02
N GLU A 15 13.69 -0.03 -12.71
CA GLU A 15 14.66 -0.72 -11.84
C GLU A 15 14.69 -2.25 -12.01
N GLY A 16 13.86 -2.84 -12.88
CA GLY A 16 13.78 -4.30 -13.06
C GLY A 16 13.18 -5.06 -11.87
N ARG A 17 12.44 -4.38 -10.99
CA ARG A 17 11.88 -4.89 -9.73
C ARG A 17 10.38 -5.09 -9.74
N LEU A 18 9.72 -4.96 -10.89
CA LEU A 18 8.27 -5.10 -11.05
C LEU A 18 7.73 -6.45 -10.53
N ALA A 19 8.55 -7.51 -10.57
CA ALA A 19 8.20 -8.83 -10.01
C ALA A 19 7.79 -8.79 -8.52
N LYS A 20 8.27 -7.82 -7.74
CA LYS A 20 7.89 -7.64 -6.34
C LYS A 20 6.41 -7.29 -6.16
N VAL A 21 5.79 -6.68 -7.18
CA VAL A 21 4.39 -6.26 -7.18
C VAL A 21 3.44 -7.43 -7.47
N ALA A 22 3.90 -8.50 -8.11
CA ALA A 22 3.06 -9.62 -8.53
C ALA A 22 2.30 -10.32 -7.38
N LYS A 23 2.86 -10.25 -6.16
CA LYS A 23 2.28 -10.81 -4.92
C LYS A 23 1.46 -9.79 -4.10
N LEU A 24 1.15 -8.63 -4.67
CA LEU A 24 0.39 -7.57 -4.02
C LEU A 24 -0.96 -7.33 -4.72
N THR A 25 -1.96 -6.96 -3.93
CA THR A 25 -3.21 -6.34 -4.38
C THR A 25 -3.20 -4.90 -3.89
N ILE A 26 -3.05 -3.94 -4.79
CA ILE A 26 -2.99 -2.51 -4.44
C ILE A 26 -4.38 -1.88 -4.64
N VAL A 27 -4.92 -1.24 -3.60
CA VAL A 27 -6.17 -0.49 -3.64
C VAL A 27 -5.86 0.97 -3.36
N ALA A 28 -6.15 1.85 -4.31
CA ALA A 28 -5.85 3.28 -4.21
C ALA A 28 -7.06 4.14 -4.55
N GLY A 29 -7.24 5.23 -3.81
CA GLY A 29 -8.32 6.19 -4.05
C GLY A 29 -9.69 5.76 -3.49
N LYS A 30 -10.74 6.46 -3.91
CA LYS A 30 -12.10 6.28 -3.39
C LYS A 30 -12.72 5.00 -3.96
N THR A 31 -12.99 4.03 -3.11
CA THR A 31 -13.76 2.82 -3.43
C THR A 31 -14.80 2.55 -2.36
N ASN A 32 -16.00 2.14 -2.76
CA ASN A 32 -17.08 1.74 -1.85
C ASN A 32 -17.10 0.23 -1.58
N GLN A 33 -16.27 -0.54 -2.28
CA GLN A 33 -16.18 -1.99 -2.11
C GLN A 33 -14.99 -2.30 -1.21
N ALA A 34 -15.22 -3.18 -0.22
CA ALA A 34 -14.14 -3.70 0.58
C ALA A 34 -13.13 -4.46 -0.32
N PRO A 35 -11.82 -4.32 -0.06
CA PRO A 35 -10.82 -5.13 -0.75
C PRO A 35 -11.12 -6.61 -0.54
N ARG A 36 -11.09 -7.40 -1.62
CA ARG A 36 -11.04 -8.85 -1.51
C ARG A 36 -9.57 -9.25 -1.72
N PRO A 37 -8.83 -9.64 -0.65
CA PRO A 37 -7.47 -10.13 -0.82
C PRO A 37 -7.52 -11.35 -1.74
N ALA A 38 -6.71 -11.35 -2.80
CA ALA A 38 -6.52 -12.58 -3.56
C ALA A 38 -5.76 -13.57 -2.67
N GLN A 39 -6.14 -14.85 -2.67
CA GLN A 39 -5.46 -15.86 -1.86
C GLN A 39 -3.95 -15.83 -2.09
N GLY A 40 -3.18 -15.75 -1.02
CA GLY A 40 -1.71 -15.69 -1.07
C GLY A 40 -1.11 -14.35 -1.50
N LYS A 41 -1.91 -13.29 -1.69
CA LYS A 41 -1.43 -11.93 -1.95
C LYS A 41 -1.62 -11.03 -0.74
N ARG A 42 -0.66 -10.13 -0.52
CA ARG A 42 -0.77 -9.06 0.49
C ARG A 42 -1.59 -7.91 -0.10
N THR A 43 -2.48 -7.33 0.70
CA THR A 43 -3.25 -6.15 0.30
C THR A 43 -2.53 -4.89 0.76
N LEU A 44 -2.35 -3.93 -0.15
CA LEU A 44 -1.79 -2.61 0.14
C LEU A 44 -2.84 -1.53 -0.15
N LEU A 45 -3.20 -0.78 0.89
CA LEU A 45 -4.20 0.27 0.88
C LEU A 45 -3.51 1.61 0.81
N VAL A 46 -3.79 2.41 -0.22
CA VAL A 46 -3.02 3.63 -0.50
C VAL A 46 -3.92 4.87 -0.46
N GLY A 47 -3.66 5.72 0.53
CA GLY A 47 -4.23 7.05 0.69
C GLY A 47 -5.45 7.11 1.61
N ALA A 48 -5.77 8.31 2.11
CA ALA A 48 -6.81 8.53 3.11
C ALA A 48 -8.20 8.00 2.71
N CYS A 49 -8.49 7.92 1.41
CA CYS A 49 -9.74 7.35 0.90
C CYS A 49 -9.93 5.85 1.23
N THR A 50 -8.85 5.11 1.50
CA THR A 50 -8.89 3.68 1.85
C THR A 50 -8.73 3.44 3.35
N ALA A 51 -8.64 4.50 4.18
CA ALA A 51 -8.41 4.42 5.61
C ALA A 51 -9.47 3.62 6.39
N ARG A 52 -10.69 3.52 5.86
CA ARG A 52 -11.77 2.69 6.44
C ARG A 52 -11.55 1.18 6.26
N PHE A 53 -10.57 0.77 5.46
CA PHE A 53 -10.28 -0.63 5.18
C PHE A 53 -8.96 -1.09 5.81
N LYS A 54 -8.37 -0.35 6.76
CA LYS A 54 -7.07 -0.67 7.38
C LYS A 54 -6.95 -2.10 7.90
N ASP A 55 -8.06 -2.71 8.32
CA ASP A 55 -8.08 -4.10 8.80
C ASP A 55 -7.90 -5.15 7.69
N TYR A 56 -7.93 -4.74 6.41
CA TYR A 56 -7.82 -5.63 5.24
C TYR A 56 -6.40 -5.74 4.68
N GLY A 57 -5.44 -4.96 5.18
CA GLY A 57 -4.06 -4.99 4.69
C GLY A 57 -3.20 -3.83 5.18
N ASP A 58 -1.97 -3.76 4.67
CA ASP A 58 -1.02 -2.69 4.99
C ASP A 58 -1.56 -1.35 4.47
N PHE A 59 -1.56 -0.32 5.30
CA PHE A 59 -2.13 0.99 4.94
C PHE A 59 -1.07 2.09 4.86
N VAL A 60 -0.98 2.75 3.70
CA VAL A 60 -0.14 3.92 3.45
C VAL A 60 -0.98 5.19 3.57
N ASN A 61 -0.65 6.02 4.56
CA ASN A 61 -1.37 7.27 4.82
C ASN A 61 -1.00 8.40 3.85
N GLY A 62 -1.96 9.25 3.45
CA GLY A 62 -1.73 10.48 2.66
C GLY A 62 -2.84 10.83 1.66
N CYS A 63 -2.84 12.06 1.09
CA CYS A 63 -3.87 12.51 0.13
C CYS A 63 -3.33 13.45 -0.97
N PRO A 64 -2.77 12.91 -2.08
CA PRO A 64 -2.31 11.54 -2.22
C PRO A 64 -1.01 11.31 -1.40
N PRO A 65 -0.69 10.06 -1.03
CA PRO A 65 0.53 9.72 -0.30
C PRO A 65 1.81 9.96 -1.10
N ASN A 66 2.94 10.08 -0.40
CA ASN A 66 4.26 10.28 -1.00
C ASN A 66 4.74 8.99 -1.70
N ASN A 67 5.36 9.12 -2.88
CA ASN A 67 5.89 8.00 -3.66
C ASN A 67 6.92 7.17 -2.86
N VAL A 68 7.71 7.80 -1.99
CA VAL A 68 8.69 7.10 -1.14
C VAL A 68 8.00 6.12 -0.19
N ASP A 69 6.87 6.52 0.40
CA ASP A 69 6.09 5.67 1.31
C ASP A 69 5.43 4.51 0.54
N ILE A 70 4.89 4.79 -0.64
CA ILE A 70 4.29 3.77 -1.52
C ILE A 70 5.35 2.75 -1.95
N SER A 71 6.52 3.21 -2.40
CA SER A 71 7.62 2.34 -2.84
C SER A 71 8.15 1.48 -1.70
N SER A 72 8.30 2.07 -0.52
CA SER A 72 8.77 1.36 0.68
C SER A 72 7.79 0.27 1.11
N ALA A 73 6.48 0.57 1.09
CA ALA A 73 5.44 -0.41 1.39
C ALA A 73 5.35 -1.54 0.35
N ILE A 74 5.50 -1.23 -0.94
CA ILE A 74 5.55 -2.25 -2.00
C ILE A 74 6.77 -3.16 -1.84
N THR A 75 7.91 -2.58 -1.46
CA THR A 75 9.19 -3.30 -1.44
C THR A 75 9.49 -4.00 -0.12
N GLY A 76 8.65 -3.79 0.91
CA GLY A 76 8.81 -4.38 2.24
C GLY A 76 10.02 -3.82 3.00
N LYS A 77 10.54 -2.64 2.62
CA LYS A 77 11.58 -1.96 3.37
C LYS A 77 10.90 -1.12 4.47
N HIS A 78 10.69 -1.73 5.63
CA HIS A 78 10.20 -1.04 6.83
C HIS A 78 11.32 -0.14 7.39
N GLY A 79 11.51 1.05 6.80
CA GLY A 79 12.34 2.09 7.38
C GLY A 79 11.60 2.79 8.52
N GLN A 80 12.31 3.08 9.61
CA GLN A 80 11.80 3.85 10.75
C GLN A 80 11.34 5.23 10.24
N GLY A 81 10.02 5.46 10.23
CA GLY A 81 9.40 6.68 9.67
C GLY A 81 8.20 6.42 8.76
N LEU A 82 7.92 5.17 8.38
CA LEU A 82 6.74 4.82 7.59
C LEU A 82 5.47 4.77 8.46
N PHE A 83 4.43 5.50 8.06
CA PHE A 83 3.06 5.33 8.58
C PHE A 83 2.36 4.15 7.89
N VAL A 84 2.94 2.95 8.00
CA VAL A 84 2.29 1.71 7.59
C VAL A 84 1.60 1.13 8.80
N HIS A 85 0.27 1.16 8.80
CA HIS A 85 -0.51 0.40 9.77
C HIS A 85 -0.70 -1.00 9.22
N SER A 86 -0.21 -2.02 9.93
CA SER A 86 -0.49 -3.42 9.60
C SER A 86 -1.71 -3.90 10.39
N PRO A 87 -2.55 -4.81 9.84
CA PRO A 87 -3.68 -5.36 10.57
C PRO A 87 -3.16 -6.15 11.79
N GLY A 88 -3.26 -5.56 12.98
CA GLY A 88 -2.75 -6.16 14.22
C GLY A 88 -2.06 -5.20 15.19
N ASP A 89 -1.68 -3.99 14.76
CA ASP A 89 -1.04 -2.97 15.62
C ASP A 89 -2.00 -2.30 16.63
N GLY A 90 -3.12 -2.97 16.96
CA GLY A 90 -4.23 -2.48 17.76
C GLY A 90 -4.56 -3.37 18.96
N LYS A 91 -3.56 -3.88 19.67
CA LYS A 91 -3.67 -4.20 21.11
C LYS A 91 -2.32 -3.99 21.78
N GLN A 92 -2.10 -2.78 22.27
CA GLN A 92 -1.16 -2.56 23.37
C GLN A 92 -1.97 -2.70 24.67
N PRO A 93 -1.59 -3.57 25.63
CA PRO A 93 -2.26 -3.70 26.92
C PRO A 93 -2.13 -2.44 27.78
#